data_AF-A0A350IIS2-F1
#
_entry.id   AF-A0A350IIS2-F1
#
_cell.length_a   1.000
_cell.length_b   1.000
_cell.length_c   1.000
_cell.angle_alpha   90.00
_cell.angle_beta   90.00
_cell.angle_gamma   90.00
#
_symmetry.space_group_name_H-M   'P 1'
#
loop_
_entity.id
_entity.type
_entity.pdbx_description
1 polymer ?
#
loop_
_entity_poly.entity_id
_entity_poly.type
_entity_poly.pdbx_seq_one_letter_code
_entity_poly.pdbx_strand_id
1 'polypeptide(L)'
;VRIVSAFILLVPIGYITKRYKFGLKPYKANMKGLINPIMGSILGPYFGITLSMVAIAYAKVGIASTIMAITPILMLPISHFYFGEKLSWRPIVGAIIAVFGIGILFLK
;
A
#
# COMPACT_ATOMS: atom_id res chain seq x y z
N VAL A 1 15.77 -8.16 -1.93
CA VAL A 1 15.78 -8.49 -3.39
C VAL A 1 14.78 -7.66 -4.19
N ARG A 2 13.47 -7.65 -3.86
CA ARG A 2 12.44 -6.90 -4.62
C ARG A 2 12.68 -5.39 -4.81
N ILE A 3 13.15 -4.70 -3.76
CA ILE A 3 13.42 -3.24 -3.83
C ILE A 3 14.63 -2.96 -4.73
N VAL A 4 15.68 -3.77 -4.60
CA VAL A 4 16.90 -3.65 -5.40
C VAL A 4 16.61 -3.96 -6.88
N SER A 5 15.84 -5.00 -7.17
CA SER A 5 15.42 -5.30 -8.55
C SER A 5 14.52 -4.22 -9.14
N ALA A 6 13.61 -3.64 -8.35
CA ALA A 6 12.77 -2.52 -8.79
C ALA A 6 13.63 -1.29 -9.11
N PHE A 7 14.63 -0.98 -8.29
CA PHE A 7 15.54 0.14 -8.51
C PHE A 7 16.37 -0.03 -9.79
N ILE A 8 16.93 -1.22 -10.00
CA ILE A 8 17.75 -1.56 -11.17
C ILE A 8 16.93 -1.53 -12.47
N LEU A 9 15.65 -1.91 -12.43
CA LEU A 9 14.79 -1.94 -13.62
C LEU A 9 14.12 -0.59 -13.91
N LEU A 10 13.53 0.07 -12.92
CA LEU A 10 12.75 1.31 -13.14
C LEU A 10 13.61 2.51 -13.53
N VAL A 11 14.85 2.61 -13.03
CA VAL A 11 15.73 3.74 -13.33
C VAL A 11 16.11 3.82 -14.82
N PRO A 12 16.64 2.76 -15.46
CA PRO A 12 16.96 2.78 -16.89
C PRO A 12 15.71 2.83 -17.78
N ILE A 13 14.60 2.20 -17.40
CA ILE A 13 13.33 2.30 -18.14
C ILE A 13 12.80 3.74 -18.10
N GLY A 14 12.85 4.39 -16.93
CA GLY A 14 12.46 5.79 -16.76
C GLY A 14 13.31 6.76 -17.58
N TYR A 15 14.60 6.43 -17.76
CA TYR A 15 15.54 7.18 -18.59
C TYR A 15 15.21 7.06 -20.09
N ILE A 16 14.96 5.84 -20.59
CA ILE A 16 14.66 5.58 -22.01
C ILE A 16 13.30 6.19 -22.41
N THR A 17 12.32 6.19 -21.52
CA THR A 17 10.96 6.68 -21.81
C THR A 17 10.87 8.22 -21.88
N LYS A 18 11.96 8.97 -21.60
CA LYS A 18 12.00 10.45 -21.53
C LYS A 18 10.92 11.10 -20.62
N ARG A 19 10.18 10.31 -19.84
CA ARG A 19 9.17 10.77 -18.87
C ARG A 19 9.79 11.30 -17.58
N TYR A 20 11.04 10.95 -17.30
CA TYR A 20 11.85 11.57 -16.26
C TYR A 20 12.68 12.70 -16.89
N LYS A 21 12.31 13.96 -16.63
CA LYS A 21 13.23 15.09 -16.84
C LYS A 21 14.33 14.99 -15.78
N PHE A 22 15.42 14.29 -16.12
CA PHE A 22 16.54 14.10 -15.20
C PHE A 22 17.21 15.45 -14.93
N GLY A 23 17.23 15.86 -13.66
CA GLY A 23 17.86 17.09 -13.20
C GLY A 23 17.44 17.42 -11.77
N LEU A 24 18.35 17.98 -10.97
CA LEU A 24 18.09 18.45 -9.60
C LEU A 24 17.15 19.68 -9.54
N LYS A 25 16.83 20.27 -10.70
CA LYS A 25 15.98 21.47 -10.82
C LYS A 25 14.51 21.25 -10.43
N PRO A 26 13.78 20.21 -10.91
CA PRO A 26 12.43 19.89 -10.43
C PRO A 26 12.38 19.51 -8.95
N TYR A 27 13.43 18.86 -8.43
CA TYR A 27 13.54 18.44 -7.02
C TYR A 27 13.72 19.64 -6.06
N LYS A 28 14.51 20.66 -6.47
CA LYS A 28 14.66 21.91 -5.72
C LYS A 28 13.46 22.85 -5.85
N ALA A 29 12.75 22.83 -6.97
CA ALA A 29 11.58 23.69 -7.20
C ALA A 29 10.33 23.24 -6.43
N ASN A 30 10.21 21.93 -6.15
CA ASN A 30 9.05 21.34 -5.47
C ASN A 30 9.47 20.42 -4.33
N MET A 31 9.88 21.00 -3.19
CA MET A 31 10.25 20.26 -1.99
C MET A 31 9.11 19.35 -1.48
N LYS A 32 7.85 19.78 -1.70
CA LYS A 32 6.64 18.96 -1.43
C LYS A 32 6.54 17.71 -2.31
N GLY A 33 7.13 17.73 -3.51
CA GLY A 33 7.19 16.58 -4.43
C GLY A 33 8.12 15.46 -3.95
N LEU A 34 9.10 15.76 -3.08
CA LEU A 34 9.87 14.73 -2.34
C LEU A 34 9.09 14.18 -1.16
N ILE A 35 8.56 15.10 -0.36
CA ILE A 35 8.16 14.80 1.00
C ILE A 35 6.97 13.84 0.98
N ASN A 36 6.03 14.02 0.05
CA ASN A 36 4.86 13.16 -0.08
C ASN A 36 5.21 11.67 -0.33
N PRO A 37 6.03 11.31 -1.35
CA PRO A 37 6.44 9.92 -1.54
C PRO A 37 7.32 9.38 -0.41
N ILE A 38 8.18 10.20 0.19
CA ILE A 38 9.00 9.78 1.35
C ILE A 38 8.09 9.45 2.53
N MET A 39 7.20 10.36 2.93
CA MET A 39 6.22 10.12 3.99
C MET A 39 5.32 8.92 3.67
N GLY A 40 4.85 8.80 2.43
CA GLY A 40 4.02 7.68 1.99
C GLY A 40 4.75 6.34 2.04
N SER A 41 6.03 6.30 1.70
CA SER A 41 6.86 5.09 1.78
C SER A 41 7.21 4.70 3.22
N ILE A 42 7.39 5.67 4.11
CA ILE A 42 7.68 5.42 5.52
C ILE A 42 6.41 4.95 6.24
N LEU A 43 5.31 5.70 6.12
CA LEU A 43 4.05 5.37 6.79
C LEU A 43 3.37 4.14 6.18
N GLY A 44 3.51 3.92 4.87
CA GLY A 44 2.95 2.78 4.16
C GLY A 44 3.79 1.51 4.40
N PRO A 45 4.69 1.15 3.47
CA PRO A 45 5.39 -0.12 3.52
C PRO A 45 6.35 -0.28 4.70
N TYR A 46 7.08 0.75 5.12
CA TYR A 46 8.03 0.58 6.24
C TYR A 46 7.30 0.28 7.56
N PHE A 47 6.46 1.21 8.04
CA PHE A 47 5.69 0.98 9.26
C PHE A 47 4.68 -0.15 9.10
N GLY A 48 3.96 -0.23 7.98
CA GLY A 48 2.98 -1.28 7.74
C GLY A 48 3.59 -2.69 7.83
N ILE A 49 4.72 -2.93 7.16
CA ILE A 49 5.38 -4.25 7.18
C ILE A 49 5.97 -4.54 8.56
N THR A 50 6.61 -3.54 9.20
CA THR A 50 7.18 -3.73 10.55
C THR A 50 6.08 -4.04 11.57
N LEU A 51 4.99 -3.27 11.60
CA LEU A 51 3.86 -3.55 12.51
C LEU A 51 3.19 -4.88 12.20
N SER A 52 3.08 -5.25 10.92
CA SER A 52 2.58 -6.57 10.53
C SER A 52 3.47 -7.70 11.07
N MET A 53 4.79 -7.59 10.92
CA MET A 53 5.71 -8.58 11.48
C MET A 53 5.62 -8.65 13.01
N VAL A 54 5.51 -7.51 13.69
CA VAL A 54 5.28 -7.46 15.14
C VAL A 54 3.95 -8.14 15.50
N ALA A 55 2.86 -7.87 14.78
CA ALA A 55 1.58 -8.54 15.01
C ALA A 55 1.66 -10.06 14.85
N ILE A 56 2.39 -10.55 13.84
CA ILE A 56 2.61 -12.00 13.65
C ILE A 56 3.48 -12.59 14.77
N ALA A 57 4.47 -11.84 15.27
CA ALA A 57 5.37 -12.31 16.31
C ALA A 57 4.72 -12.37 17.69
N TYR A 58 3.81 -11.44 18.01
CA TYR A 58 3.21 -11.31 19.34
C TYR A 58 1.76 -11.78 19.44
N ALA A 59 1.04 -11.95 18.33
CA ALA A 59 -0.32 -12.51 18.31
C ALA A 59 -0.35 -13.90 17.67
N LYS A 60 -1.41 -14.67 17.96
CA LYS A 60 -1.67 -15.92 17.23
C LYS A 60 -1.75 -15.58 15.74
N VAL A 61 -1.00 -16.32 14.92
CA VAL A 61 -0.88 -16.09 13.47
C VAL A 61 -2.25 -15.89 12.85
N GLY A 62 -3.24 -16.69 13.23
CA GLY A 62 -4.61 -16.59 12.71
C GLY A 62 -5.34 -15.27 13.02
N ILE A 63 -5.12 -14.68 14.20
CA ILE A 63 -5.69 -13.38 14.58
C ILE A 63 -4.96 -12.26 13.84
N ALA A 64 -3.63 -12.35 13.73
CA ALA A 64 -2.85 -11.35 13.01
C ALA A 64 -3.24 -11.29 11.51
N SER A 65 -3.40 -12.46 10.88
CA SER A 65 -3.78 -12.56 9.47
C SER A 65 -5.22 -12.13 9.18
N THR A 66 -6.18 -12.35 10.09
CA THR A 66 -7.55 -11.84 9.90
C THR A 66 -7.56 -10.31 9.97
N ILE A 67 -6.82 -9.72 10.93
CA ILE A 67 -6.66 -8.26 11.04
C ILE A 67 -6.00 -7.68 9.77
N MET A 68 -4.95 -8.32 9.25
CA MET A 68 -4.30 -7.88 8.01
C MET A 68 -5.20 -8.05 6.78
N ALA A 69 -6.11 -9.02 6.78
CA ALA A 69 -6.98 -9.26 5.66
C ALA A 69 -8.22 -8.34 5.65
N ILE A 70 -8.45 -7.56 6.72
CA ILE A 70 -9.44 -6.47 6.80
C ILE A 70 -8.97 -5.21 6.04
N THR A 71 -7.67 -5.11 5.68
CA THR A 71 -7.12 -3.97 4.93
C THR A 71 -7.98 -3.48 3.75
N PRO A 72 -8.48 -4.32 2.82
CA PRO A 72 -9.35 -3.88 1.73
C PRO A 72 -10.64 -3.20 2.21
N ILE A 73 -11.23 -3.64 3.32
CA ILE A 73 -12.42 -2.98 3.90
C ILE A 73 -12.03 -1.62 4.45
N LEU A 74 -10.92 -1.56 5.20
CA LEU A 74 -10.45 -0.33 5.83
C LEU A 74 -10.05 0.72 4.78
N MET A 75 -9.63 0.27 3.60
CA MET A 75 -9.29 1.12 2.48
C MET A 75 -10.50 1.74 1.77
N LEU A 76 -11.69 1.11 1.82
CA LEU A 76 -12.91 1.67 1.22
C LEU A 76 -13.31 3.04 1.80
N PRO A 77 -13.48 3.24 3.12
CA PRO A 77 -13.83 4.55 3.66
C PRO A 77 -12.71 5.57 3.43
N ILE A 78 -11.44 5.16 3.46
CA ILE A 78 -10.31 6.06 3.14
C ILE A 78 -10.40 6.53 1.68
N SER A 79 -10.66 5.63 0.73
CA SER A 79 -10.87 5.97 -0.69
C SER A 79 -12.06 6.92 -0.87
N HIS A 80 -13.17 6.68 -0.17
CA HIS A 80 -14.35 7.55 -0.28
C HIS A 80 -14.15 8.94 0.34
N PHE A 81 -13.66 9.01 1.59
CA PHE A 81 -13.54 10.26 2.33
C PHE A 81 -12.28 11.06 1.97
N TYR A 82 -11.14 10.40 1.76
CA TYR A 82 -9.86 11.07 1.52
C TYR A 82 -9.56 11.25 0.04
N PHE A 83 -9.80 10.22 -0.78
CA PHE A 83 -9.58 10.30 -2.23
C PHE A 83 -10.80 10.81 -3.01
N GLY A 84 -11.97 10.94 -2.35
CA GLY A 84 -13.19 11.45 -2.96
C GLY A 84 -13.77 10.53 -4.04
N GLU A 85 -13.37 9.25 -4.06
CA GLU A 85 -13.80 8.32 -5.09
C GLU A 85 -15.27 7.92 -4.88
N LYS A 86 -16.06 7.95 -5.96
CA LYS A 86 -17.44 7.45 -5.95
C LYS A 86 -17.40 5.92 -5.92
N LEU A 87 -17.52 5.35 -4.72
CA LEU A 87 -17.66 3.91 -4.56
C LEU A 87 -18.98 3.44 -5.17
N SER A 88 -18.89 2.57 -6.17
CA SER A 88 -20.04 1.81 -6.68
C SER A 88 -20.43 0.70 -5.66
N TRP A 89 -21.49 -0.06 -5.91
CA TRP A 89 -21.86 -1.22 -5.06
C TRP A 89 -20.87 -2.38 -5.17
N ARG A 90 -20.09 -2.43 -6.26
CA ARG A 90 -19.17 -3.54 -6.59
C ARG A 90 -18.02 -3.72 -5.57
N PRO A 91 -17.29 -2.66 -5.16
CA PRO A 91 -16.22 -2.79 -4.17
C PRO A 91 -16.74 -3.16 -2.78
N ILE A 92 -17.94 -2.71 -2.41
CA ILE A 92 -18.57 -3.02 -1.13
C ILE A 92 -18.89 -4.53 -1.05
N VAL A 93 -19.52 -5.07 -2.10
CA VAL A 93 -19.81 -6.51 -2.20
C VAL A 93 -18.53 -7.34 -2.22
N GLY A 94 -17.51 -6.90 -2.97
CA GLY A 94 -16.21 -7.58 -2.99
C GLY A 94 -15.51 -7.61 -1.63
N ALA A 95 -15.57 -6.52 -0.87
CA ALA A 95 -15.02 -6.47 0.48
C ALA A 95 -15.77 -7.41 1.44
N ILE A 96 -17.11 -7.49 1.36
CA ILE A 96 -17.90 -8.43 2.17
C ILE A 96 -17.54 -9.88 1.84
N ILE A 97 -17.43 -10.22 0.55
CA ILE A 97 -17.05 -11.58 0.10
C ILE A 97 -15.64 -11.93 0.60
N ALA A 98 -14.70 -11.00 0.54
CA ALA A 98 -13.34 -11.21 1.05
C ALA A 98 -13.35 -11.58 2.55
N VAL A 99 -14.09 -10.82 3.38
CA VAL A 99 -14.23 -11.09 4.82
C VAL A 99 -14.79 -12.49 5.08
N PHE A 100 -15.86 -12.84 4.38
CA PHE A 100 -16.48 -14.16 4.52
C PHE A 100 -15.49 -15.28 4.17
N GLY A 101 -14.75 -15.14 3.06
CA GLY A 101 -13.72 -16.10 2.67
C GLY A 101 -12.62 -16.26 3.73
N ILE A 102 -12.18 -15.16 4.33
CA ILE A 102 -11.18 -15.17 5.41
C ILE A 102 -11.72 -15.87 6.66
N GLY A 103 -12.95 -15.56 7.08
CA GLY A 103 -13.58 -16.18 8.24
C GLY A 103 -13.66 -17.71 8.09
N ILE A 104 -13.97 -18.20 6.90
CA ILE A 104 -14.01 -19.64 6.59
C ILE A 104 -12.61 -20.27 6.65
N LEU A 105 -11.58 -19.58 6.15
CA LEU A 105 -10.19 -20.08 6.17
C LEU A 105 -9.63 -20.26 7.58
N PHE A 106 -10.09 -19.48 8.56
CA PHE A 106 -9.64 -19.58 9.96
C PHE A 106 -10.54 -20.44 10.87
N LEU A 107 -11.73 -20.82 10.40
CA LEU A 107 -12.62 -21.73 11.13
C LEU A 107 -12.20 -23.21 10.98
N LYS A 108 -11.26 -23.51 10.07
CA LYS A 108 -10.70 -24.84 9.82
C LYS A 108 -9.25 -24.90 10.31
#